data_AF-A0A1X2G921-F1
#
_entry.id   AF-A0A1X2G921-F1
#
_cell.length_a   1.000
_cell.length_b   1.000
_cell.length_c   1.000
_cell.angle_alpha   90.00
_cell.angle_beta   90.00
_cell.angle_gamma   90.00
#
_symmetry.space_group_name_H-M   'P 1'
#
loop_
_entity.id
_entity.type
_entity.pdbx_description
1 polymer ?
#
loop_
_entity_poly.entity_id
_entity_poly.type
_entity_poly.pdbx_seq_one_letter_code
_entity_poly.pdbx_strand_id
1 'polypeptide(L)'
;MAPQTRDAVSETLFVLCDENPTTFSQQVGYGNAIGYLVNKGIAMEPPHDAPESSQNRNINPITGQYLDAQDDGPSLADMTDEEKEREAERLFVLFERLKKTGIVDVENPVAKAYQQASIAPIDSDSDEE
;
A
#
# COMPACT_ATOMS: atom_id res chain seq x y z
N MET A 1 -11.17 11.22 -21.84
CA MET A 1 -12.09 10.17 -21.32
C MET A 1 -13.14 10.87 -20.48
N ALA A 2 -14.43 10.57 -20.64
CA ALA A 2 -15.49 11.30 -19.97
C ALA A 2 -15.48 11.00 -18.45
N PRO A 3 -15.36 12.00 -17.56
CA PRO A 3 -15.33 11.78 -16.11
C PRO A 3 -16.59 11.07 -15.60
N GLN A 4 -17.71 11.23 -16.31
CA GLN A 4 -19.00 10.61 -16.00
C GLN A 4 -18.99 9.08 -16.09
N THR A 5 -18.12 8.48 -16.90
CA THR A 5 -18.11 7.02 -17.09
C THR A 5 -17.66 6.29 -15.82
N ARG A 6 -16.65 6.83 -15.12
CA ARG A 6 -16.17 6.21 -13.88
C ARG A 6 -17.26 6.21 -12.83
N ASP A 7 -17.90 7.35 -12.61
CA ASP A 7 -18.91 7.49 -11.57
C ASP A 7 -20.15 6.64 -11.90
N ALA A 8 -20.55 6.54 -13.18
CA ALA A 8 -21.62 5.64 -13.61
C ALA A 8 -21.30 4.16 -13.38
N VAL A 9 -20.07 3.72 -13.66
CA VAL A 9 -19.62 2.34 -13.39
C VAL A 9 -19.56 2.06 -11.89
N SER A 10 -19.05 2.99 -11.10
CA SER A 10 -19.01 2.84 -9.65
C SER A 10 -20.41 2.79 -9.05
N GLU A 11 -21.36 3.59 -9.57
CA GLU A 11 -22.75 3.58 -9.13
C GLU A 11 -23.46 2.27 -9.48
N THR A 12 -23.27 1.74 -10.70
CA THR A 12 -23.86 0.43 -11.06
C THR A 12 -23.27 -0.70 -10.23
N LEU A 13 -21.96 -0.72 -10.00
CA LEU A 13 -21.32 -1.71 -9.13
C LEU A 13 -21.78 -1.59 -7.67
N PHE A 14 -21.97 -0.38 -7.17
CA PHE A 14 -22.46 -0.15 -5.80
C PHE A 14 -23.89 -0.67 -5.61
N VAL A 15 -24.78 -0.45 -6.59
CA VAL A 15 -26.13 -1.00 -6.59
C VAL A 15 -26.12 -2.53 -6.65
N LEU A 16 -25.19 -3.14 -7.40
CA LEU A 16 -25.01 -4.60 -7.43
C LEU A 16 -24.52 -5.18 -6.09
N CYS A 17 -23.91 -4.37 -5.23
CA CYS A 17 -23.46 -4.73 -3.89
C CYS A 17 -24.49 -4.38 -2.80
N ASP A 18 -25.78 -4.32 -3.15
CA ASP A 18 -26.89 -3.99 -2.23
C ASP A 18 -26.69 -2.66 -1.49
N GLU A 19 -26.02 -1.69 -2.13
CA GLU A 19 -25.67 -0.39 -1.54
C GLU A 19 -24.84 -0.50 -0.24
N ASN A 20 -24.14 -1.62 -0.04
CA ASN A 20 -23.32 -1.86 1.13
C ASN A 20 -21.85 -1.48 0.83
N PRO A 21 -21.28 -0.47 1.52
CA PRO A 21 -19.90 -0.03 1.28
C PRO A 21 -18.87 -1.13 1.57
N THR A 22 -19.10 -1.97 2.58
CA THR A 22 -18.20 -3.07 2.97
C THR A 22 -18.11 -4.13 1.89
N THR A 23 -19.26 -4.57 1.37
CA THR A 23 -19.31 -5.54 0.27
C THR A 23 -18.76 -4.92 -1.02
N PHE A 24 -19.08 -3.66 -1.29
CA PHE A 24 -18.54 -2.97 -2.46
C PHE A 24 -17.01 -2.90 -2.45
N SER A 25 -16.37 -2.53 -1.33
CA SER A 25 -14.91 -2.46 -1.26
C SER A 25 -14.23 -3.82 -1.30
N GLN A 26 -14.86 -4.87 -0.75
CA GLN A 26 -14.31 -6.22 -0.77
C GLN A 26 -14.27 -6.80 -2.19
N GLN A 27 -15.29 -6.50 -3.01
CA GLN A 27 -15.38 -6.97 -4.38
C GLN A 27 -14.56 -6.11 -5.36
N VAL A 28 -14.53 -4.79 -5.17
CA VAL A 28 -13.92 -3.84 -6.13
C VAL A 28 -12.50 -3.40 -5.71
N GLY A 29 -12.16 -3.57 -4.44
CA GLY A 29 -10.93 -3.07 -3.82
C GLY A 29 -11.12 -1.69 -3.19
N TYR A 30 -10.63 -1.52 -1.95
CA TYR A 30 -10.72 -0.27 -1.21
C TYR A 30 -10.18 0.94 -1.99
N GLY A 31 -9.04 0.80 -2.67
CA GLY A 31 -8.45 1.89 -3.44
C GLY A 31 -9.33 2.37 -4.59
N ASN A 32 -10.02 1.46 -5.26
CA ASN A 32 -10.96 1.78 -6.33
C ASN A 32 -12.29 2.32 -5.80
N ALA A 33 -12.75 1.82 -4.65
CA ALA A 33 -14.04 2.16 -4.05
C ALA A 33 -14.03 3.50 -3.28
N ILE A 34 -12.96 3.80 -2.55
CA ILE A 34 -12.93 4.90 -1.56
C ILE A 34 -13.19 6.26 -2.20
N GLY A 35 -12.68 6.51 -3.41
CA GLY A 35 -12.91 7.77 -4.11
C GLY A 35 -14.38 8.01 -4.43
N TYR A 36 -15.11 6.95 -4.80
CA TYR A 36 -16.54 7.03 -5.04
C TYR A 36 -17.32 7.22 -3.73
N LEU A 37 -16.99 6.45 -2.69
CA LEU A 37 -17.66 6.50 -1.39
C LEU A 37 -17.51 7.87 -0.72
N VAL A 38 -16.29 8.44 -0.72
CA VAL A 38 -16.00 9.77 -0.18
C VAL A 38 -16.79 10.84 -0.93
N ASN A 39 -16.88 10.77 -2.26
CA ASN A 39 -17.64 11.73 -3.06
C ASN A 39 -19.15 11.68 -2.77
N LYS A 40 -19.68 10.51 -2.39
CA LYS A 40 -21.08 10.32 -1.97
C LYS A 40 -21.31 10.59 -0.48
N GLY A 41 -20.27 10.96 0.29
CA GLY A 41 -20.36 11.25 1.72
C GLY A 41 -20.48 10.00 2.60
N ILE A 42 -20.17 8.81 2.07
CA ILE A 42 -20.20 7.55 2.79
C ILE A 42 -18.81 7.33 3.38
N ALA A 43 -18.70 7.46 4.70
CA ALA A 43 -17.45 7.20 5.41
C ALA A 43 -17.19 5.68 5.48
N MET A 44 -15.95 5.29 5.21
CA MET A 44 -15.53 3.90 5.24
C MET A 44 -14.11 3.79 5.81
N GLU A 45 -13.94 2.85 6.73
CA GLU A 45 -12.65 2.52 7.31
C GLU A 45 -11.82 1.65 6.35
N PRO A 46 -10.49 1.83 6.30
CA PRO A 46 -9.63 0.96 5.53
C PRO A 46 -9.75 -0.49 6.03
N PRO A 47 -9.74 -1.49 5.13
CA PRO A 47 -9.78 -2.89 5.54
C PRO A 47 -8.54 -3.22 6.37
N HIS A 48 -8.76 -3.64 7.61
CA HIS A 48 -7.69 -4.07 8.53
C HIS A 48 -7.24 -5.52 8.29
N ASP A 49 -8.13 -6.35 7.74
CA ASP A 49 -7.90 -7.77 7.47
C ASP A 49 -8.29 -8.13 6.03
N ALA A 50 -7.55 -9.05 5.41
CA ALA A 50 -8.00 -9.70 4.20
C ALA A 50 -9.27 -10.49 4.52
N PRO A 51 -10.38 -10.33 3.78
CA PRO A 51 -11.57 -11.13 4.03
C PRO A 51 -11.22 -12.61 3.82
N GLU A 52 -11.39 -13.42 4.87
CA GLU A 52 -11.39 -14.88 4.82
C GLU A 52 -12.59 -15.32 3.96
N SER A 53 -12.51 -15.16 2.64
CA SER A 53 -13.56 -15.60 1.74
C SER A 53 -13.54 -17.13 1.72
N SER A 54 -14.63 -17.74 2.19
CA SER A 54 -14.88 -19.19 2.20
C SER A 54 -14.96 -19.84 0.81
N GLN A 55 -14.65 -19.10 -0.25
CA GLN A 55 -14.74 -19.49 -1.66
C GLN A 55 -13.39 -19.25 -2.36
N ASN A 56 -12.44 -20.14 -2.08
CA ASN A 56 -11.35 -20.65 -2.93
C ASN A 56 -10.42 -19.71 -3.74
N ARG A 57 -10.57 -18.38 -3.72
CA ARG A 57 -9.60 -17.43 -4.29
C ARG A 57 -9.52 -16.17 -3.45
N ASN A 58 -8.38 -15.99 -2.79
CA ASN A 58 -8.08 -14.80 -2.02
C ASN A 58 -8.03 -13.58 -2.95
N ILE A 59 -8.76 -12.53 -2.60
CA ILE A 59 -8.80 -11.24 -3.30
C ILE A 59 -8.04 -10.22 -2.45
N ASN A 60 -7.21 -9.40 -3.10
CA ASN A 60 -6.52 -8.30 -2.46
C ASN A 60 -7.56 -7.22 -2.04
N PRO A 61 -7.74 -6.93 -0.75
CA PRO A 61 -8.77 -6.00 -0.27
C PRO A 61 -8.51 -4.55 -0.67
N ILE A 62 -7.29 -4.21 -1.10
CA ILE A 62 -6.93 -2.86 -1.54
C ILE A 62 -7.22 -2.69 -3.03
N THR A 63 -6.78 -3.64 -3.86
CA THR A 63 -6.85 -3.52 -5.33
C THR A 63 -8.05 -4.21 -5.95
N GLY A 64 -8.68 -5.16 -5.25
CA GLY A 64 -9.76 -6.00 -5.79
C GLY A 64 -9.26 -7.09 -6.74
N GLN A 65 -7.95 -7.25 -6.91
CA GLN A 65 -7.35 -8.25 -7.78
C GLN A 65 -7.23 -9.60 -7.07
N TYR A 66 -7.41 -10.70 -7.81
CA TYR A 66 -7.11 -12.02 -7.27
C TYR A 66 -5.62 -12.20 -7.03
N LEU A 67 -5.23 -12.82 -5.91
CA LEU A 67 -3.82 -13.01 -5.57
C LEU A 67 -3.09 -13.90 -6.58
N ASP A 68 -3.77 -14.81 -7.26
CA ASP A 68 -3.18 -15.68 -8.31
C ASP A 68 -2.84 -14.93 -9.60
N ALA A 69 -3.51 -13.80 -9.85
CA ALA A 69 -3.27 -12.92 -10.99
C ALA A 69 -2.38 -11.73 -10.63
N GLN A 70 -1.97 -11.58 -9.37
CA GLN A 70 -1.11 -10.49 -8.92
C GLN A 70 0.31 -10.76 -9.41
N ASP A 71 0.88 -9.78 -10.13
CA ASP A 71 2.29 -9.81 -10.51
C ASP A 71 3.08 -9.17 -9.36
N ASP A 72 3.73 -10.01 -8.55
CA ASP A 72 4.58 -9.55 -7.45
C ASP A 72 5.95 -9.03 -7.95
N GLY A 73 6.16 -8.99 -9.27
CA GLY A 73 7.42 -8.63 -9.87
C GLY A 73 8.48 -9.72 -9.72
N PRO A 74 9.69 -9.50 -10.26
CA PRO A 74 10.80 -10.41 -10.03
C PRO A 74 11.13 -10.45 -8.54
N SER A 75 11.38 -11.65 -8.01
CA SER A 75 11.91 -11.77 -6.66
C SER A 75 13.26 -11.06 -6.58
N LEU A 76 13.53 -10.37 -5.48
CA LEU A 76 14.85 -9.79 -5.19
C LEU A 76 15.99 -10.81 -5.30
N ALA A 77 15.69 -12.11 -5.10
CA ALA A 77 16.65 -13.19 -5.24
C ALA A 77 17.00 -13.50 -6.71
N ASP A 78 16.09 -13.22 -7.64
CA ASP A 78 16.26 -13.48 -9.07
C ASP A 78 16.96 -12.32 -9.81
N MET A 79 17.15 -11.18 -9.15
CA MET A 79 17.75 -9.97 -9.72
C MET A 79 19.27 -9.95 -9.54
N THR A 80 19.97 -9.49 -10.58
CA THR A 80 21.40 -9.20 -10.50
C THR A 80 21.66 -7.95 -9.65
N ASP A 81 22.87 -7.78 -9.13
CA ASP A 81 23.19 -6.63 -8.28
C ASP A 81 23.04 -5.29 -9.02
N GLU A 82 23.38 -5.24 -10.31
CA GLU A 82 23.14 -4.09 -11.19
C GLU A 82 21.64 -3.76 -11.33
N GLU A 83 20.78 -4.77 -11.40
CA GLU A 83 19.32 -4.57 -11.46
C GLU A 83 18.75 -4.09 -10.14
N LYS A 84 19.26 -4.62 -9.01
CA LYS A 84 18.90 -4.15 -7.67
C LYS A 84 19.25 -2.69 -7.48
N GLU A 85 20.43 -2.25 -7.93
CA GLU A 85 20.84 -0.84 -7.87
C GLU A 85 19.87 0.04 -8.67
N ARG A 86 19.52 -0.36 -9.90
CA ARG A 86 18.57 0.38 -10.74
C ARG A 86 17.16 0.45 -10.13
N GLU A 87 16.69 -0.63 -9.51
CA GLU A 87 15.40 -0.62 -8.83
C GLU A 87 15.43 0.22 -7.55
N ALA A 88 16.53 0.18 -6.79
CA ALA A 88 16.74 1.03 -5.63
C ALA A 88 16.71 2.53 -6.01
N GLU A 89 17.31 2.91 -7.13
CA GLU A 89 17.23 4.28 -7.65
C GLU A 89 15.79 4.69 -8.00
N ARG A 90 15.03 3.81 -8.67
CA ARG A 90 13.62 4.07 -8.99
C ARG A 90 12.80 4.28 -7.72
N LEU A 91 12.96 3.39 -6.74
CA LEU A 91 12.27 3.46 -5.45
C LEU A 91 12.65 4.73 -4.69
N PHE A 92 13.93 5.11 -4.69
CA PHE A 92 14.40 6.35 -4.07
C PHE A 92 13.66 7.57 -4.62
N VAL A 93 13.54 7.70 -5.94
CA VAL A 93 12.80 8.81 -6.57
C VAL A 93 11.31 8.77 -6.22
N LEU A 94 10.70 7.58 -6.19
CA LEU A 94 9.30 7.42 -5.79
C LEU A 94 9.07 7.87 -4.34
N PHE A 95 9.94 7.48 -3.42
CA PHE A 95 9.86 7.90 -2.02
C PHE A 95 10.07 9.40 -1.85
N GLU A 96 11.01 10.02 -2.56
CA GLU A 96 11.14 11.49 -2.53
C GLU A 96 9.88 12.19 -3.04
N ARG A 97 9.28 11.70 -4.13
CA ARG A 97 8.04 12.26 -4.67
C ARG A 97 6.90 12.12 -3.67
N LEU A 98 6.79 10.96 -3.02
CA LEU A 98 5.79 10.71 -1.98
C LEU A 98 6.02 11.60 -0.75
N LYS A 99 7.27 11.79 -0.33
CA LYS A 99 7.61 12.72 0.76
C LYS A 99 7.23 14.16 0.41
N LYS A 100 7.44 14.57 -0.85
CA LYS A 100 7.05 15.90 -1.34
C LYS A 100 5.54 16.15 -1.34
N THR A 101 4.70 15.12 -1.47
CA THR A 101 3.24 15.31 -1.36
C THR A 101 2.79 15.52 0.09
N GLY A 102 3.64 15.24 1.09
CA GLY A 102 3.38 15.53 2.51
C GLY A 102 2.37 14.61 3.18
N ILE A 103 1.93 13.54 2.48
CA ILE A 103 0.93 12.60 2.98
C ILE A 103 1.57 11.52 3.85
N VAL A 104 2.83 11.17 3.57
CA VAL A 104 3.58 10.12 4.27
C VAL A 104 5.01 10.60 4.48
N ASP A 105 5.49 10.56 5.72
CA ASP A 105 6.92 10.74 6.02
C ASP A 105 7.61 9.37 5.96
N VAL A 106 8.39 9.17 4.90
CA VAL A 106 9.19 7.95 4.73
C VAL A 106 10.64 8.31 5.01
N GLU A 107 11.20 7.68 6.04
CA GLU A 107 12.61 7.75 6.38
C GLU A 107 13.34 6.53 5.81
N ASN A 108 14.54 6.75 5.25
CA ASN A 108 15.40 5.66 4.82
C ASN A 108 15.80 4.82 6.07
N PRO A 109 15.52 3.51 6.12
CA PRO A 109 15.83 2.68 7.28
C PRO A 109 17.33 2.63 7.59
N VAL A 110 18.19 2.78 6.59
CA VAL A 110 19.65 2.90 6.79
C VAL A 110 19.98 4.23 7.45
N ALA A 111 19.38 5.33 7.00
CA ALA A 111 19.57 6.65 7.64
C ALA A 111 19.06 6.64 9.09
N LYS A 112 17.91 6.00 9.34
CA LYS A 112 17.36 5.80 10.68
C LYS A 112 18.30 4.97 11.56
N ALA A 113 18.87 3.89 11.02
CA ALA A 113 19.84 3.06 11.73
C ALA A 113 21.13 3.83 12.07
N TYR A 114 21.65 4.66 11.16
CA TYR A 114 22.82 5.51 11.44
C TYR A 114 22.51 6.57 12.50
N GLN A 115 21.35 7.22 12.42
CA GLN A 115 20.91 8.18 13.43
C GLN A 115 20.80 7.51 14.79
N GLN A 116 20.23 6.29 14.85
CA GLN A 116 20.03 5.53 16.08
C GLN A 116 21.34 4.93 16.63
N ALA A 117 22.27 4.53 15.76
CA ALA A 117 23.60 4.06 16.12
C ALA A 117 24.49 5.19 16.68
N SER A 118 24.31 6.42 16.20
CA SER A 118 24.98 7.60 16.75
C SER A 118 24.52 7.98 18.17
N ILE A 119 23.47 7.34 18.70
CA ILE A 119 22.91 7.57 20.04
C ILE A 119 23.20 6.39 20.99
N ALA A 120 23.91 5.36 20.57
CA ALA A 120 24.40 4.35 21.51
C ALA A 120 25.40 5.05 22.45
N PRO A 121 25.07 5.25 23.74
CA PRO A 121 26.07 5.71 24.68
C PRO A 121 27.11 4.60 24.72
N ILE A 122 28.36 4.95 24.43
CA ILE A 122 29.47 4.11 24.82
C ILE A 122 29.37 4.14 26.35
N ASP A 123 28.92 3.06 26.98
CA ASP A 123 29.08 2.89 28.42
C ASP A 123 30.58 2.82 28.68
N SER A 124 31.19 4.00 28.80
CA SER A 124 32.55 4.20 29.25
C SER A 124 32.53 4.21 30.77
N ASP A 125 32.29 3.05 31.35
CA ASP A 125 32.56 2.71 32.75
C ASP A 125 32.56 1.17 32.82
N SER A 126 33.62 0.47 33.21
CA SER A 126 34.87 0.89 33.84
C SER A 126 35.93 -0.19 33.55
N ASP A 127 37.12 0.25 33.13
CA ASP A 127 38.35 -0.43 33.54
C ASP A 127 38.48 -0.14 35.05
N GLU A 128 38.24 -1.11 35.92
CA GLU A 128 38.83 -1.14 37.27
C GLU A 128 38.72 -2.57 37.86
N GLU A 129 39.90 -3.21 37.92
CA GLU A 129 40.35 -4.45 38.61
C GLU A 129 39.87 -5.85 38.16
#